data_AF-A0A2D1SNN8-F1
#
_entry.id   AF-A0A2D1SNN8-F1
#
_cell.length_a   1.000
_cell.length_b   1.000
_cell.length_c   1.000
_cell.angle_alpha   90.00
_cell.angle_beta   90.00
_cell.angle_gamma   90.00
#
_symmetry.space_group_name_H-M   'P 1'
#
loop_
_entity.id
_entity.type
_entity.pdbx_description
1 polymer ?
#
loop_
_entity_poly.entity_id
_entity_poly.type
_entity_poly.pdbx_seq_one_letter_code
_entity_poly.pdbx_strand_id
1 'polypeptide(L)'
;MLLSFDEQLLQVTNGRTGESFERICLEQFLADQIHQSSWGITLPSVQFLIDQDRAEHFCFQLVKSYWGKAKLFFDDTFQEANLNVEVANERVQQFFDNPKNELQLFNFLHIHGEIRFDQFLEQLFSKPIDTSKLKSGLEKIYVYKVNEQFLVQPIYSQHAPFWRYVLAKKIHSLFLQVPLEKMERPLELMGNLKHQLMQHVTVNRMASIIHKLIQQVDDANSRSLALKQLHLLNVRTHFTSGRRHFLKLRKCIDTVQANWSRGSLALNEKEKTLLSYMLFQEATFKKEHDAIIAYGLYLIEGERLNNHAIELVVEYQDVLSSMNPQPHALVKNYKANYLEHVFFVLIDTLVKENQFHFAIELLRNHELATCKVLFDLLQSPNAEQELHKIEASVQQDIAMLVDGSTQLIRESLKTWQEHYLERDGSYIQIAEMTSIHVCNILKILFHEEQDILLEKLLSIYKKYLVIPQHLNKLRQFIEQRVAVKM
;
A
#
# COMPACT_ATOMS: atom_id res chain seq x y z
N MET A 1 14.97 19.11 27.15
CA MET A 1 14.78 18.01 28.12
C MET A 1 14.98 16.73 27.35
N LEU A 2 15.87 15.84 27.78
CA LEU A 2 16.19 14.58 27.08
C LEU A 2 16.25 13.44 28.10
N LEU A 3 16.02 12.21 27.64
CA LEU A 3 16.37 11.03 28.44
C LEU A 3 17.90 10.92 28.50
N SER A 4 18.43 10.40 29.61
CA SER A 4 19.88 10.36 29.87
C SER A 4 20.65 9.68 28.74
N PHE A 5 20.13 8.58 28.21
CA PHE A 5 20.74 7.86 27.09
C PHE A 5 20.74 8.68 25.78
N ASP A 6 19.65 9.40 25.51
CA ASP A 6 19.51 10.23 24.30
C ASP A 6 20.41 11.46 24.33
N GLU A 7 20.56 12.05 25.52
CA GLU A 7 21.51 13.14 25.74
C GLU A 7 22.94 12.69 25.50
N GLN A 8 23.34 11.53 26.06
CA GLN A 8 24.67 10.98 25.83
C GLN A 8 24.90 10.69 24.34
N LEU A 9 23.94 10.06 23.65
CA LEU A 9 24.03 9.81 22.21
C LEU A 9 24.21 11.12 21.44
N LEU A 10 23.43 12.15 21.75
CA LEU A 10 23.55 13.45 21.09
C LEU A 10 24.92 14.09 21.33
N GLN A 11 25.42 14.06 22.57
CA GLN A 11 26.72 14.64 22.92
C GLN A 11 27.87 13.95 22.20
N VAL A 12 27.89 12.62 22.23
CA VAL A 12 28.94 11.80 21.63
C VAL A 12 28.93 11.90 20.11
N THR A 13 27.74 11.85 19.49
CA THR A 13 27.61 11.87 18.02
C THR A 13 27.54 13.27 17.43
N ASN A 14 27.35 14.29 18.27
CA ASN A 14 27.09 15.68 17.87
C ASN A 14 25.98 15.78 16.79
N GLY A 15 24.91 14.99 16.97
CA GLY A 15 23.74 14.98 16.08
C GLY A 15 23.99 14.37 14.69
N ARG A 16 25.11 13.68 14.47
CA ARG A 16 25.41 12.99 13.20
C ARG A 16 24.58 11.70 13.06
N THR A 17 24.34 11.30 11.82
CA THR A 17 23.60 10.06 11.47
C THR A 17 24.41 9.18 10.50
N GLY A 18 23.90 8.00 10.17
CA GLY A 18 24.52 7.09 9.21
C GLY A 18 25.90 6.59 9.66
N GLU A 19 26.82 6.34 8.73
CA GLU A 19 28.14 5.76 9.02
C GLU A 19 28.94 6.55 10.08
N SER A 20 28.80 7.88 10.11
CA SER A 20 29.44 8.70 11.13
C SER A 20 28.91 8.40 12.54
N PHE A 21 27.60 8.19 12.68
CA PHE A 21 27.00 7.75 13.94
C PHE A 21 27.52 6.36 14.32
N GLU A 22 27.51 5.41 13.39
CA GLU A 22 27.96 4.03 13.64
C GLU A 22 29.40 4.01 14.16
N ARG A 23 30.31 4.72 13.48
CA ARG A 23 31.72 4.77 13.83
C ARG A 23 31.93 5.40 15.21
N ILE A 24 31.31 6.55 15.47
CA ILE A 24 31.46 7.26 16.74
C ILE A 24 30.95 6.41 17.90
N CYS A 25 29.80 5.77 17.74
CA CYS A 25 29.26 4.90 18.79
C CYS A 25 30.12 3.65 19.02
N LEU A 26 30.74 3.08 17.98
CA LEU A 26 31.72 1.99 18.12
C LEU A 26 32.96 2.45 18.89
N GLU A 27 33.48 3.64 18.59
CA GLU A 27 34.73 4.15 19.16
C GLU A 27 34.58 4.68 20.60
N GLN A 28 33.47 5.34 20.91
CA GLN A 28 33.35 6.17 22.11
C GLN A 28 32.26 5.73 23.08
N PHE A 29 31.31 4.92 22.63
CA PHE A 29 30.12 4.65 23.43
C PHE A 29 30.11 3.23 24.00
N LEU A 30 30.52 2.21 23.23
CA LEU A 30 30.16 0.81 23.57
C LEU A 30 31.08 -0.26 22.89
N ALA A 31 32.40 -0.17 23.07
CA ALA A 31 33.34 -1.13 22.47
C ALA A 31 33.10 -2.61 22.87
N ASP A 32 32.57 -2.87 24.08
CA ASP A 32 32.41 -4.22 24.64
C ASP A 32 30.97 -4.78 24.61
N GLN A 33 29.97 -4.01 24.16
CA GLN A 33 28.55 -4.39 24.23
C GLN A 33 27.77 -4.26 22.91
N ILE A 34 28.44 -3.84 21.82
CA ILE A 34 27.81 -3.75 20.49
C ILE A 34 28.07 -5.04 19.69
N HIS A 35 27.00 -5.73 19.33
CA HIS A 35 27.03 -6.69 18.23
C HIS A 35 26.76 -5.97 16.90
N GLN A 36 27.59 -6.24 15.88
CA GLN A 36 27.30 -5.84 14.51
C GLN A 36 26.10 -6.63 13.99
N SER A 37 25.13 -5.91 13.43
CA SER A 37 23.89 -6.47 12.90
C SER A 37 23.73 -6.18 11.40
N SER A 38 22.59 -6.59 10.83
CA SER A 38 22.23 -6.25 9.45
C SER A 38 22.23 -4.76 9.14
N TRP A 39 22.06 -3.91 10.15
CA TRP A 39 22.10 -2.46 10.05
C TRP A 39 22.99 -1.86 11.13
N GLY A 40 24.29 -2.14 11.03
CA GLY A 40 25.31 -1.48 11.87
C GLY A 40 25.22 -1.89 13.34
N ILE A 41 25.49 -0.94 14.23
CA ILE A 41 25.54 -1.20 15.66
C ILE A 41 24.14 -1.48 16.23
N THR A 42 24.15 -2.27 17.29
CA THR A 42 22.98 -2.55 18.12
C THR A 42 23.11 -1.78 19.43
N LEU A 43 22.12 -0.94 19.77
CA LEU A 43 22.08 -0.17 21.01
C LEU A 43 21.54 -1.05 22.16
N PRO A 44 22.13 -1.04 23.37
CA PRO A 44 21.64 -1.85 24.49
C PRO A 44 20.24 -1.41 24.95
N SER A 45 19.24 -2.29 24.82
CA SER A 45 17.84 -2.02 25.17
C SER A 45 17.66 -1.62 26.63
N VAL A 46 18.40 -2.26 27.53
CA VAL A 46 18.41 -1.95 28.98
C VAL A 46 18.81 -0.50 29.29
N GLN A 47 19.51 0.20 28.39
CA GLN A 47 19.94 1.58 28.61
C GLN A 47 18.89 2.61 28.15
N PHE A 48 18.00 2.25 27.22
CA PHE A 48 16.99 3.17 26.68
C PHE A 48 15.55 2.83 27.04
N LEU A 49 15.28 1.64 27.56
CA LEU A 49 14.00 1.30 28.16
C LEU A 49 13.94 1.86 29.58
N ILE A 50 12.82 2.49 29.92
CA ILE A 50 12.58 3.11 31.23
C ILE A 50 11.36 2.48 31.89
N ASP A 51 11.32 2.46 33.22
CA ASP A 51 10.15 2.03 33.99
C ASP A 51 8.94 2.97 33.79
N GLN A 52 7.78 2.50 34.23
CA GLN A 52 6.51 3.21 34.05
C GLN A 52 6.52 4.60 34.72
N ASP A 53 6.92 4.70 35.99
CA ASP A 53 6.91 5.95 36.75
C ASP A 53 7.77 7.01 36.05
N ARG A 54 8.96 6.60 35.59
CA ARG A 54 9.87 7.47 34.85
C ARG A 54 9.31 7.85 33.48
N ALA A 55 8.62 6.95 32.79
CA ALA A 55 7.99 7.21 31.50
C ALA A 55 6.83 8.21 31.63
N GLU A 56 5.93 7.99 32.59
CA GLU A 56 4.82 8.88 32.93
C GLU A 56 5.33 10.29 33.20
N HIS A 57 6.28 10.41 34.11
CA HIS A 57 6.82 11.70 34.51
C HIS A 57 7.55 12.41 33.37
N PHE A 58 8.38 11.69 32.63
CA PHE A 58 9.11 12.27 31.51
C PHE A 58 8.16 12.79 30.42
N CYS A 59 7.15 11.99 30.05
CA CYS A 59 6.15 12.38 29.05
C CYS A 59 5.36 13.63 29.48
N PHE A 60 4.91 13.68 30.73
CA PHE A 60 4.17 14.84 31.24
C PHE A 60 5.02 16.11 31.24
N GLN A 61 6.25 16.04 31.75
CA GLN A 61 7.15 17.20 31.77
C GLN A 61 7.57 17.65 30.37
N LEU A 62 7.76 16.71 29.45
CA LEU A 62 8.07 16.99 28.05
C LEU A 62 6.91 17.73 27.38
N VAL A 63 5.70 17.19 27.46
CA VAL A 63 4.52 17.81 26.85
C VAL A 63 4.26 19.18 27.48
N LYS A 64 4.33 19.32 28.82
CA LYS A 64 4.21 20.60 29.52
C LYS A 64 5.24 21.63 29.03
N SER A 65 6.47 21.21 28.77
CA SER A 65 7.57 22.10 28.38
C SER A 65 7.49 22.60 26.94
N TYR A 66 7.00 21.78 26.00
CA TYR A 66 6.96 22.12 24.58
C TYR A 66 5.56 22.51 24.12
N TRP A 67 4.59 21.63 24.33
CA TRP A 67 3.21 21.84 23.89
C TRP A 67 2.42 22.72 24.86
N GLY A 68 2.65 22.59 26.17
CA GLY A 68 2.02 23.43 27.19
C GLY A 68 2.47 24.89 27.19
N LYS A 69 3.60 25.20 26.53
CA LYS A 69 4.11 26.57 26.33
C LYS A 69 3.96 27.07 24.90
N ALA A 70 3.31 26.29 24.03
CA ALA A 70 3.06 26.70 22.66
C ALA A 70 2.21 27.98 22.68
N LYS A 71 2.72 29.05 22.06
CA LYS A 71 2.01 30.32 21.97
C LYS A 71 0.88 30.18 20.95
N LEU A 72 -0.29 29.75 21.42
CA LEU A 72 -1.50 29.57 20.59
C LEU A 72 -1.99 30.89 19.95
N PHE A 73 -1.45 32.03 20.38
CA PHE A 73 -1.77 33.39 19.93
C PHE A 73 -1.36 33.74 18.50
N PHE A 74 -0.51 32.96 17.84
CA PHE A 74 0.04 33.29 16.51
C PHE A 74 -0.69 32.61 15.34
N ASP A 75 -1.78 31.89 15.59
CA ASP A 75 -2.42 31.08 14.56
C ASP A 75 -3.91 31.43 14.41
N ASP A 76 -4.28 31.91 13.22
CA ASP A 76 -5.66 32.26 12.83
C ASP A 76 -6.59 31.02 12.89
N THR A 77 -6.02 29.81 12.92
CA THR A 77 -6.73 28.52 13.02
C THR A 77 -7.57 28.36 14.29
N PHE A 78 -7.18 28.96 15.42
CA PHE A 78 -8.03 28.91 16.63
C PHE A 78 -9.25 29.82 16.50
N GLN A 79 -9.13 30.94 15.79
CA GLN A 79 -10.26 31.79 15.44
C GLN A 79 -11.19 31.09 14.43
N GLU A 80 -10.62 30.42 13.42
CA GLU A 80 -11.36 29.60 12.45
C GLU A 80 -12.10 28.42 13.11
N ALA A 81 -11.54 27.86 14.20
CA ALA A 81 -12.18 26.81 15.00
C ALA A 81 -13.22 27.33 16.03
N ASN A 82 -13.54 28.63 16.02
CA ASN A 82 -14.41 29.31 17.00
C ASN A 82 -13.96 29.15 18.47
N LEU A 83 -12.65 29.06 18.73
CA LEU A 83 -12.09 28.95 20.07
C LEU A 83 -11.51 30.31 20.50
N ASN A 84 -11.95 30.82 21.66
CA ASN A 84 -11.29 31.96 22.28
C ASN A 84 -9.88 31.53 22.73
N VAL A 85 -8.85 32.17 22.17
CA VAL A 85 -7.43 31.85 22.38
C VAL A 85 -7.01 31.99 23.85
N GLU A 86 -7.57 32.95 24.59
CA GLU A 86 -7.27 33.13 26.02
C GLU A 86 -7.83 31.95 26.83
N VAL A 87 -9.07 31.56 26.56
CA VAL A 87 -9.73 30.39 27.17
C VAL A 87 -9.01 29.09 26.79
N ALA A 88 -8.49 28.99 25.56
CA ALA A 88 -7.71 27.84 25.12
C ALA A 88 -6.38 27.71 25.88
N ASN A 89 -5.64 28.82 26.04
CA ASN A 89 -4.40 28.81 26.82
C ASN A 89 -4.65 28.51 28.30
N GLU A 90 -5.70 29.08 28.90
CA GLU A 90 -6.09 28.77 30.29
C GLU A 90 -6.41 27.29 30.47
N ARG A 91 -7.18 26.68 29.56
CA ARG A 91 -7.51 25.25 29.62
C ARG A 91 -6.27 24.35 29.49
N VAL A 92 -5.31 24.75 28.65
CA VAL A 92 -4.01 24.05 28.55
C VAL A 92 -3.23 24.16 29.87
N GLN A 93 -3.17 25.34 30.50
CA GLN A 93 -2.50 25.48 31.80
C GLN A 93 -3.21 24.68 32.91
N GLN A 94 -4.53 24.79 33.01
CA GLN A 94 -5.35 24.04 33.97
C GLN A 94 -5.14 22.53 33.84
N PHE A 95 -4.93 22.03 32.61
CA PHE A 95 -4.60 20.63 32.39
C PHE A 95 -3.29 20.23 33.08
N PHE A 96 -2.24 21.05 32.99
CA PHE A 96 -0.93 20.76 33.59
C PHE A 96 -0.81 21.13 35.09
N ASP A 97 -1.82 21.80 35.64
CA ASP A 97 -1.89 22.14 37.07
C ASP A 97 -2.57 21.05 37.90
N ASN A 98 -3.31 20.13 37.25
CA ASN A 98 -3.95 18.99 37.92
C ASN A 98 -3.06 17.74 37.88
N PRO A 99 -2.54 17.24 39.02
CA PRO A 99 -1.67 16.06 39.06
C PRO A 99 -2.30 14.78 38.52
N LYS A 100 -3.64 14.65 38.54
CA LYS A 100 -4.33 13.47 38.01
C LYS A 100 -4.20 13.33 36.49
N ASN A 101 -3.87 14.43 35.80
CA ASN A 101 -3.78 14.46 34.35
C ASN A 101 -2.46 13.87 33.83
N GLU A 102 -1.47 13.64 34.70
CA GLU A 102 -0.20 12.96 34.35
C GLU A 102 -0.47 11.53 33.87
N LEU A 103 -1.16 10.74 34.69
CA LEU A 103 -1.58 9.38 34.33
C LEU A 103 -2.53 9.37 33.13
N GLN A 104 -3.46 10.34 33.05
CA GLN A 104 -4.39 10.43 31.93
C GLN A 104 -3.67 10.70 30.59
N LEU A 105 -2.70 11.61 30.60
CA LEU A 105 -1.89 11.93 29.43
C LEU A 105 -1.04 10.72 29.02
N PHE A 106 -0.41 10.06 29.98
CA PHE A 106 0.41 8.89 29.68
C PHE A 106 -0.41 7.73 29.11
N ASN A 107 -1.57 7.44 29.68
CA ASN A 107 -2.49 6.43 29.13
C ASN A 107 -2.90 6.76 27.70
N PHE A 108 -3.18 8.04 27.40
CA PHE A 108 -3.46 8.48 26.04
C PHE A 108 -2.26 8.26 25.10
N LEU A 109 -1.06 8.69 25.49
CA LEU A 109 0.18 8.45 24.75
C LEU A 109 0.42 6.96 24.47
N HIS A 110 0.23 6.13 25.48
CA HIS A 110 0.41 4.68 25.39
C HIS A 110 -0.63 4.02 24.47
N ILE A 111 -1.91 4.43 24.55
CA ILE A 111 -2.98 3.90 23.69
C ILE A 111 -2.73 4.23 22.22
N HIS A 112 -2.20 5.41 21.91
CA HIS A 112 -1.99 5.83 20.53
C HIS A 112 -0.61 5.45 19.95
N GLY A 113 0.41 5.23 20.79
CA GLY A 113 1.75 4.81 20.35
C GLY A 113 2.60 5.94 19.75
N GLU A 114 2.03 6.74 18.84
CA GLU A 114 2.59 7.97 18.29
C GLU A 114 1.60 9.12 18.51
N ILE A 115 2.05 10.23 19.09
CA ILE A 115 1.23 11.43 19.29
C ILE A 115 1.93 12.69 18.77
N ARG A 116 1.13 13.53 18.11
CA ARG A 116 1.48 14.87 17.62
C ARG A 116 0.66 15.95 18.36
N PHE A 117 1.01 17.21 18.13
CA PHE A 117 0.43 18.33 18.87
C PHE A 117 -1.06 18.55 18.59
N ASP A 118 -1.49 18.41 17.33
CA ASP A 118 -2.89 18.40 16.91
C ASP A 118 -3.73 17.38 17.69
N GLN A 119 -3.24 16.15 17.81
CA GLN A 119 -3.92 15.07 18.52
C GLN A 119 -4.02 15.34 20.03
N PHE A 120 -2.98 15.95 20.63
CA PHE A 120 -3.04 16.40 22.02
C PHE A 120 -4.11 17.49 22.23
N LEU A 121 -4.21 18.46 21.32
CA LEU A 121 -5.26 19.48 21.40
C LEU A 121 -6.64 18.89 21.15
N GLU A 122 -6.78 17.96 20.21
CA GLU A 122 -8.03 17.26 19.96
C GLU A 122 -8.50 16.52 21.22
N GLN A 123 -7.59 15.86 21.94
CA GLN A 123 -7.90 15.26 23.23
C GLN A 123 -8.40 16.31 24.24
N LEU A 124 -7.73 17.45 24.33
CA LEU A 124 -8.03 18.48 25.32
C LEU A 124 -9.36 19.19 25.03
N PHE A 125 -9.68 19.44 23.76
CA PHE A 125 -10.83 20.24 23.31
C PHE A 125 -11.98 19.41 22.74
N SER A 126 -11.78 18.10 22.53
CA SER A 126 -12.73 17.17 21.91
C SER A 126 -13.17 17.61 20.51
N LYS A 127 -12.26 18.29 19.78
CA LYS A 127 -12.47 18.81 18.42
C LYS A 127 -11.15 18.79 17.64
N PRO A 128 -11.16 18.41 16.35
CA PRO A 128 -9.96 18.47 15.53
C PRO A 128 -9.53 19.92 15.34
N ILE A 129 -8.24 20.18 15.53
CA ILE A 129 -7.63 21.50 15.37
C ILE A 129 -6.40 21.34 14.48
N ASP A 130 -6.42 21.94 13.29
CA ASP A 130 -5.25 21.94 12.42
C ASP A 130 -4.17 22.83 13.02
N THR A 131 -3.00 22.24 13.27
CA THR A 131 -1.83 22.93 13.81
C THR A 131 -0.64 22.93 12.85
N SER A 132 -0.89 22.68 11.56
CA SER A 132 0.14 22.59 10.52
C SER A 132 1.08 23.81 10.47
N LYS A 133 0.64 24.99 10.92
CA LYS A 133 1.41 26.23 10.97
C LYS A 133 2.16 26.47 12.29
N LEU A 134 1.82 25.75 13.36
CA LEU A 134 2.40 25.95 14.69
C LEU A 134 3.76 25.28 14.83
N LYS A 135 4.76 26.08 15.27
CA LYS A 135 6.09 25.58 15.61
C LYS A 135 6.20 25.37 17.12
N SER A 136 5.95 24.16 17.58
CA SER A 136 6.04 23.79 19.01
C SER A 136 7.43 23.32 19.46
N GLY A 137 8.37 23.11 18.53
CA GLY A 137 9.72 22.59 18.80
C GLY A 137 9.77 21.08 19.09
N LEU A 138 8.62 20.43 19.26
CA LEU A 138 8.45 18.99 19.44
C LEU A 138 7.44 18.49 18.41
N GLU A 139 7.91 17.73 17.43
CA GLU A 139 7.08 17.26 16.31
C GLU A 139 6.15 16.13 16.73
N LYS A 140 6.67 15.19 17.54
CA LYS A 140 5.95 13.99 17.99
C LYS A 140 6.64 13.27 19.13
N ILE A 141 5.90 12.39 19.78
CA ILE A 141 6.37 11.50 20.84
C ILE A 141 5.94 10.07 20.51
N TYR A 142 6.88 9.13 20.60
CA TYR A 142 6.61 7.70 20.54
C TYR A 142 6.63 7.09 21.95
N VAL A 143 5.64 6.26 22.28
CA VAL A 143 5.55 5.54 23.55
C VAL A 143 5.08 4.10 23.31
N TYR A 144 5.97 3.14 23.53
CA TYR A 144 5.65 1.72 23.35
C TYR A 144 6.02 0.90 24.57
N LYS A 145 5.08 0.07 25.03
CA LYS A 145 5.30 -0.86 26.14
C LYS A 145 6.09 -2.08 25.66
N VAL A 146 7.12 -2.42 26.44
CA VAL A 146 7.99 -3.58 26.28
C VAL A 146 8.11 -4.24 27.64
N ASN A 147 7.35 -5.30 27.88
CA ASN A 147 7.21 -5.93 29.18
C ASN A 147 6.78 -4.90 30.25
N GLU A 148 7.48 -4.84 31.38
CA GLU A 148 7.26 -3.86 32.46
C GLU A 148 7.96 -2.50 32.23
N GLN A 149 8.46 -2.25 31.01
CA GLN A 149 9.20 -1.04 30.66
C GLN A 149 8.62 -0.37 29.40
N PHE A 150 9.09 0.83 29.10
CA PHE A 150 8.64 1.65 27.99
C PHE A 150 9.81 2.14 27.14
N LEU A 151 9.64 2.07 25.82
CA LEU A 151 10.40 2.85 24.86
C LEU A 151 9.69 4.20 24.70
N VAL A 152 10.33 5.27 25.17
CA VAL A 152 9.87 6.64 24.95
C VAL A 152 10.87 7.36 24.05
N GLN A 153 10.41 7.91 22.92
CA GLN A 153 11.25 8.66 21.99
C GLN A 153 10.57 9.93 21.49
N PRO A 154 10.98 11.11 21.99
CA PRO A 154 10.59 12.37 21.40
C PRO A 154 11.36 12.67 20.11
N ILE A 155 10.68 13.32 19.16
CA ILE A 155 11.25 13.86 17.93
C ILE A 155 11.18 15.38 18.00
N TYR A 156 12.30 16.01 18.31
CA TYR A 156 12.39 17.47 18.34
C TYR A 156 12.56 18.03 16.94
N SER A 157 12.00 19.22 16.70
CA SER A 157 12.18 19.93 15.43
C SER A 157 13.64 20.26 15.17
N GLN A 158 14.39 20.57 16.24
CA GLN A 158 15.84 20.71 16.16
C GLN A 158 16.48 19.32 16.03
N HIS A 159 17.29 19.13 14.98
CA HIS A 159 17.90 17.84 14.63
C HIS A 159 16.87 16.71 14.40
N ALA A 160 15.69 16.99 13.85
CA ALA A 160 14.66 15.98 13.58
C ALA A 160 15.18 14.71 12.83
N PRO A 161 16.05 14.82 11.81
CA PRO A 161 16.61 13.64 11.15
C PRO A 161 17.45 12.76 12.08
N PHE A 162 18.14 13.35 13.07
CA PHE A 162 18.90 12.61 14.08
C PHE A 162 17.98 11.84 15.02
N TRP A 163 16.93 12.48 15.55
CA TRP A 163 16.00 11.82 16.47
C TRP A 163 15.24 10.67 15.81
N ARG A 164 14.88 10.82 14.54
CA ARG A 164 14.27 9.75 13.73
C ARG A 164 15.24 8.59 13.49
N TYR A 165 16.51 8.90 13.26
CA TYR A 165 17.55 7.89 13.13
C TYR A 165 17.77 7.12 14.46
N VAL A 166 17.81 7.83 15.60
CA VAL A 166 17.91 7.23 16.94
C VAL A 166 16.70 6.34 17.24
N LEU A 167 15.47 6.80 16.94
CA LEU A 167 14.27 5.98 17.06
C LEU A 167 14.42 4.66 16.29
N ALA A 168 14.77 4.75 15.01
CA ALA A 168 14.93 3.58 14.16
C ALA A 168 15.99 2.62 14.73
N LYS A 169 17.11 3.15 15.23
CA LYS A 169 18.15 2.35 15.88
C LYS A 169 17.69 1.65 17.14
N LYS A 170 16.95 2.34 18.00
CA LYS A 170 16.35 1.73 19.19
C LYS A 170 15.37 0.63 18.83
N ILE A 171 14.46 0.87 17.89
CA ILE A 171 13.48 -0.14 17.44
C ILE A 171 14.20 -1.36 16.84
N HIS A 172 15.16 -1.15 15.92
CA HIS A 172 15.93 -2.25 15.34
C HIS A 172 16.65 -3.06 16.42
N SER A 173 17.25 -2.39 17.40
CA SER A 173 17.95 -3.05 18.51
C SER A 173 17.01 -3.81 19.43
N LEU A 174 15.80 -3.29 19.63
CA LEU A 174 14.76 -3.94 20.41
C LEU A 174 14.38 -5.31 19.84
N PHE A 175 14.15 -5.39 18.53
CA PHE A 175 13.85 -6.66 17.84
C PHE A 175 14.97 -7.71 17.93
N LEU A 176 16.22 -7.29 18.13
CA LEU A 176 17.35 -8.20 18.27
C LEU A 176 17.57 -8.70 19.70
N GLN A 177 17.06 -7.98 20.70
CA GLN A 177 17.39 -8.24 22.11
C GLN A 177 16.20 -8.70 22.94
N VAL A 178 14.98 -8.40 22.51
CA VAL A 178 13.77 -8.65 23.27
C VAL A 178 12.87 -9.61 22.49
N PRO A 179 12.37 -10.70 23.14
CA PRO A 179 11.37 -11.57 22.52
C PRO A 179 10.10 -10.82 22.10
N LEU A 180 9.50 -11.22 20.99
CA LEU A 180 8.28 -10.62 20.44
C LEU A 180 7.11 -10.68 21.43
N GLU A 181 6.99 -11.74 22.22
CA GLU A 181 5.92 -11.90 23.22
C GLU A 181 5.92 -10.81 24.29
N LYS A 182 7.07 -10.16 24.51
CA LYS A 182 7.21 -9.06 25.47
C LYS A 182 6.89 -7.70 24.85
N MET A 183 6.66 -7.62 23.56
CA MET A 183 6.30 -6.38 22.88
C MET A 183 4.79 -6.32 22.71
N GLU A 184 4.17 -5.24 23.18
CA GLU A 184 2.71 -5.11 23.05
C GLU A 184 2.29 -4.88 21.59
N ARG A 185 3.07 -4.09 20.84
CA ARG A 185 2.75 -3.67 19.46
C ARG A 185 3.90 -3.88 18.47
N PRO A 186 4.36 -5.12 18.26
CA PRO A 186 5.52 -5.40 17.41
C PRO A 186 5.30 -5.00 15.94
N LEU A 187 4.09 -5.13 15.41
CA LEU A 187 3.84 -4.75 14.00
C LEU A 187 3.92 -3.26 13.77
N GLU A 188 3.38 -2.46 14.69
CA GLU A 188 3.44 -1.00 14.62
C GLU A 188 4.90 -0.52 14.72
N LEU A 189 5.67 -1.08 15.66
CA LEU A 189 7.10 -0.84 15.79
C LEU A 189 7.86 -1.18 14.50
N MET A 190 7.61 -2.34 13.90
CA MET A 190 8.25 -2.73 12.64
C MET A 190 7.85 -1.81 11.48
N GLY A 191 6.58 -1.39 11.41
CA GLY A 191 6.09 -0.40 10.46
C GLY A 191 6.82 0.94 10.59
N ASN A 192 6.98 1.41 11.82
CA ASN A 192 7.76 2.62 12.12
C ASN A 192 9.22 2.47 11.70
N LEU A 193 9.87 1.34 12.02
CA LEU A 193 11.23 1.07 11.57
C LEU A 193 11.34 1.12 10.03
N LYS A 194 10.42 0.45 9.32
CA LYS A 194 10.36 0.49 7.84
C LYS A 194 10.26 1.92 7.33
N HIS A 195 9.35 2.72 7.89
CA HIS A 195 9.15 4.11 7.51
C HIS A 195 10.40 4.97 7.75
N GLN A 196 11.02 4.87 8.94
CA GLN A 196 12.22 5.64 9.25
C GLN A 196 13.42 5.21 8.38
N LEU A 197 13.60 3.90 8.13
CA LEU A 197 14.67 3.41 7.25
C LEU A 197 14.57 3.99 5.84
N MET A 198 13.35 4.13 5.29
CA MET A 198 13.15 4.75 3.97
C MET A 198 13.65 6.20 3.89
N GLN A 199 13.78 6.90 5.01
CA GLN A 199 14.32 8.27 5.06
C GLN A 199 15.86 8.30 5.00
N HIS A 200 16.53 7.17 5.23
CA HIS A 200 17.99 7.10 5.38
C HIS A 200 18.69 6.16 4.41
N VAL A 201 17.97 5.19 3.83
CA VAL A 201 18.53 4.20 2.91
C VAL A 201 17.62 4.00 1.70
N THR A 202 18.18 3.44 0.62
CA THR A 202 17.38 3.07 -0.57
C THR A 202 16.33 2.02 -0.23
N VAL A 203 15.23 2.01 -0.98
CA VAL A 203 14.13 1.02 -0.82
C VAL A 203 14.66 -0.42 -0.81
N ASN A 204 15.62 -0.74 -1.70
CA ASN A 204 16.24 -2.06 -1.74
C ASN A 204 17.09 -2.37 -0.50
N ARG A 205 17.79 -1.37 0.05
CA ARG A 205 18.58 -1.57 1.27
C ARG A 205 17.66 -1.74 2.48
N MET A 206 16.60 -0.95 2.58
CA MET A 206 15.56 -1.09 3.61
C MET A 206 14.98 -2.52 3.61
N ALA A 207 14.56 -3.02 2.45
CA ALA A 207 14.01 -4.38 2.36
C ALA A 207 15.02 -5.46 2.76
N SER A 208 16.30 -5.26 2.45
CA SER A 208 17.36 -6.19 2.88
C SER A 208 17.57 -6.17 4.39
N ILE A 209 17.45 -5.00 5.02
CA ILE A 209 17.57 -4.83 6.49
C ILE A 209 16.37 -5.50 7.16
N ILE A 210 15.15 -5.16 6.75
CA ILE A 210 13.90 -5.74 7.30
C ILE A 210 13.88 -7.26 7.14
N HIS A 211 14.23 -7.77 5.95
CA HIS A 211 14.28 -9.22 5.72
C HIS A 211 15.23 -9.93 6.68
N LYS A 212 16.45 -9.42 6.86
CA LYS A 212 17.44 -10.01 7.76
C LYS A 212 17.02 -9.91 9.23
N LEU A 213 16.43 -8.78 9.63
CA LEU A 213 15.92 -8.60 10.98
C LEU A 213 14.82 -9.62 11.28
N ILE A 214 13.87 -9.82 10.35
CA ILE A 214 12.79 -10.79 10.52
C ILE A 214 13.33 -12.23 10.59
N GLN A 215 14.36 -12.58 9.81
CA GLN A 215 15.02 -13.89 9.93
C GLN A 215 15.61 -14.11 11.33
N GLN A 216 16.31 -13.10 11.88
CA GLN A 216 16.89 -13.20 13.23
C GLN A 216 15.81 -13.27 14.32
N VAL A 217 14.69 -12.55 14.11
CA VAL A 217 13.53 -12.62 14.99
C VAL A 217 12.87 -14.01 14.92
N ASP A 218 12.73 -14.61 13.74
CA ASP A 218 12.15 -15.95 13.54
C ASP A 218 12.95 -17.02 14.31
N ASP A 219 14.28 -16.99 14.21
CA ASP A 219 15.16 -17.94 14.91
C ASP A 219 15.05 -17.85 16.45
N ALA A 220 14.73 -16.66 16.98
CA ALA A 220 14.72 -16.39 18.42
C ALA A 220 13.32 -16.49 19.07
N ASN A 221 12.24 -16.68 18.29
CA ASN A 221 10.88 -16.59 18.80
C ASN A 221 10.03 -17.80 18.43
N SER A 222 9.16 -18.23 19.36
CA SER A 222 8.16 -19.25 19.07
C SER A 222 7.08 -18.74 18.13
N ARG A 223 6.43 -19.68 17.42
CA ARG A 223 5.28 -19.38 16.56
C ARG A 223 4.20 -18.61 17.32
N SER A 224 3.85 -17.45 16.79
CA SER A 224 2.84 -16.54 17.33
C SER A 224 2.16 -15.75 16.21
N LEU A 225 1.01 -15.14 16.51
CA LEU A 225 0.32 -14.27 15.56
C LEU A 225 1.22 -13.08 15.15
N ALA A 226 1.96 -12.50 16.10
CA ALA A 226 2.90 -11.41 15.83
C ALA A 226 3.98 -11.84 14.81
N LEU A 227 4.57 -13.02 14.98
CA LEU A 227 5.58 -13.54 14.06
C LEU A 227 5.00 -13.82 12.67
N LYS A 228 3.77 -14.38 12.58
CA LYS A 228 3.07 -14.54 11.29
C LYS A 228 2.90 -13.21 10.58
N GLN A 229 2.45 -12.19 11.29
CA GLN A 229 2.22 -10.87 10.71
C GLN A 229 3.52 -10.18 10.30
N LEU A 230 4.64 -10.39 11.01
CA LEU A 230 5.97 -9.95 10.56
C LEU A 230 6.39 -10.65 9.27
N HIS A 231 6.15 -11.95 9.13
CA HIS A 231 6.40 -12.66 7.87
C HIS A 231 5.59 -12.09 6.70
N LEU A 232 4.30 -11.78 6.90
CA LEU A 232 3.47 -11.12 5.89
C LEU A 232 3.99 -9.70 5.56
N LEU A 233 4.46 -8.95 6.56
CA LEU A 233 5.11 -7.66 6.34
C LEU A 233 6.40 -7.80 5.52
N ASN A 234 7.19 -8.86 5.71
CA ASN A 234 8.37 -9.15 4.90
C ASN A 234 8.01 -9.39 3.43
N VAL A 235 6.96 -10.18 3.18
CA VAL A 235 6.44 -10.45 1.83
C VAL A 235 6.01 -9.14 1.17
N ARG A 236 5.17 -8.33 1.84
CA ARG A 236 4.77 -7.00 1.34
C ARG A 236 5.98 -6.12 1.03
N THR A 237 6.98 -6.16 1.90
CA THR A 237 8.20 -5.36 1.72
C THR A 237 8.97 -5.81 0.48
N HIS A 238 8.99 -7.10 0.12
CA HIS A 238 9.55 -7.56 -1.15
C HIS A 238 8.71 -7.11 -2.35
N PHE A 239 7.38 -7.19 -2.22
CA PHE A 239 6.43 -6.82 -3.26
C PHE A 239 6.54 -5.32 -3.64
N THR A 240 6.58 -4.43 -2.64
CA THR A 240 6.63 -2.98 -2.86
C THR A 240 8.05 -2.44 -3.06
N SER A 241 9.06 -3.31 -3.11
CA SER A 241 10.47 -2.91 -3.28
C SER A 241 10.90 -2.90 -4.74
N GLY A 242 12.16 -2.56 -5.00
CA GLY A 242 12.71 -2.60 -6.35
C GLY A 242 12.79 -4.02 -6.93
N ARG A 243 12.98 -4.08 -8.26
CA ARG A 243 13.03 -5.31 -9.08
C ARG A 243 13.78 -6.49 -8.45
N ARG A 244 14.92 -6.24 -7.79
CA ARG A 244 15.74 -7.27 -7.14
C ARG A 244 14.97 -8.09 -6.10
N HIS A 245 14.15 -7.43 -5.27
CA HIS A 245 13.39 -8.08 -4.21
C HIS A 245 12.08 -8.65 -4.73
N PHE A 246 11.44 -7.94 -5.66
CA PHE A 246 10.27 -8.43 -6.37
C PHE A 246 10.53 -9.78 -7.05
N LEU A 247 11.69 -9.95 -7.69
CA LEU A 247 12.09 -11.24 -8.31
C LEU A 247 12.28 -12.40 -7.31
N LYS A 248 12.39 -12.11 -6.01
CA LYS A 248 12.53 -13.10 -4.92
C LYS A 248 11.21 -13.33 -4.17
N LEU A 249 10.14 -12.64 -4.58
CA LEU A 249 8.86 -12.65 -3.89
C LEU A 249 8.30 -14.05 -3.73
N ARG A 250 8.31 -14.87 -4.80
CA ARG A 250 7.81 -16.25 -4.76
C ARG A 250 8.46 -17.07 -3.66
N LYS A 251 9.79 -17.07 -3.58
CA LYS A 251 10.53 -17.79 -2.53
C LYS A 251 10.13 -17.32 -1.11
N CYS A 252 9.88 -16.02 -0.95
CA CYS A 252 9.40 -15.46 0.32
C CYS A 252 8.00 -16.00 0.66
N ILE A 253 7.09 -15.98 -0.32
CA ILE A 253 5.72 -16.48 -0.18
C ILE A 253 5.70 -17.99 0.10
N ASP A 254 6.50 -18.78 -0.61
CA ASP A 254 6.62 -20.24 -0.40
C ASP A 254 7.03 -20.55 1.04
N THR A 255 7.96 -19.77 1.59
CA THR A 255 8.40 -19.91 3.00
C THR A 255 7.26 -19.62 3.97
N VAL A 256 6.49 -18.56 3.72
CA VAL A 256 5.32 -18.21 4.55
C VAL A 256 4.24 -19.30 4.45
N GLN A 257 3.95 -19.80 3.25
CA GLN A 257 2.97 -20.87 3.07
C GLN A 257 3.41 -22.16 3.77
N ALA A 258 4.69 -22.54 3.67
CA ALA A 258 5.22 -23.70 4.39
C ALA A 258 5.09 -23.52 5.91
N ASN A 259 5.47 -22.36 6.44
CA ASN A 259 5.46 -22.08 7.87
C ASN A 259 4.04 -21.97 8.45
N TRP A 260 3.08 -21.46 7.68
CA TRP A 260 1.73 -21.13 8.19
C TRP A 260 0.63 -21.92 7.47
N SER A 261 0.93 -23.12 6.97
CA SER A 261 -0.05 -23.97 6.25
C SER A 261 -1.08 -24.66 7.15
N ARG A 262 -0.75 -24.90 8.43
CA ARG A 262 -1.55 -25.73 9.34
C ARG A 262 -1.57 -25.17 10.76
N GLY A 263 -2.59 -25.55 11.53
CA GLY A 263 -2.77 -25.16 12.93
C GLY A 263 -3.68 -23.95 13.12
N SER A 264 -3.88 -23.53 14.36
CA SER A 264 -4.75 -22.41 14.73
C SER A 264 -4.29 -21.05 14.18
N LEU A 265 -2.99 -20.93 13.87
CA LEU A 265 -2.38 -19.74 13.28
C LEU A 265 -2.17 -19.88 11.77
N ALA A 266 -2.81 -20.85 11.11
CA ALA A 266 -2.67 -21.01 9.66
C ALA A 266 -3.07 -19.75 8.89
N LEU A 267 -2.62 -19.66 7.63
CA LEU A 267 -3.06 -18.61 6.72
C LEU A 267 -4.57 -18.73 6.51
N ASN A 268 -5.28 -17.63 6.77
CA ASN A 268 -6.70 -17.55 6.46
C ASN A 268 -6.92 -17.25 4.97
N GLU A 269 -8.17 -17.30 4.50
CA GLU A 269 -8.49 -17.07 3.08
C GLU A 269 -8.10 -15.67 2.59
N LYS A 270 -8.25 -14.64 3.43
CA LYS A 270 -7.80 -13.27 3.13
C LYS A 270 -6.28 -13.24 2.87
N GLU A 271 -5.48 -13.80 3.77
CA GLU A 271 -4.02 -13.84 3.67
C GLU A 271 -3.58 -14.63 2.43
N LYS A 272 -4.22 -15.78 2.14
CA LYS A 272 -3.93 -16.53 0.90
C LYS A 272 -4.29 -15.74 -0.35
N THR A 273 -5.41 -15.03 -0.35
CA THR A 273 -5.86 -14.19 -1.47
C THR A 273 -4.87 -13.06 -1.75
N LEU A 274 -4.38 -12.39 -0.71
CA LEU A 274 -3.32 -11.39 -0.82
C LEU A 274 -2.04 -11.96 -1.45
N LEU A 275 -1.58 -13.12 -0.95
CA LEU A 275 -0.37 -13.77 -1.45
C LEU A 275 -0.53 -14.21 -2.91
N SER A 276 -1.69 -14.75 -3.29
CA SER A 276 -2.00 -15.11 -4.68
C SER A 276 -2.02 -13.89 -5.61
N TYR A 277 -2.55 -12.74 -5.16
CA TYR A 277 -2.51 -11.51 -5.94
C TYR A 277 -1.08 -11.04 -6.18
N MET A 278 -0.23 -11.09 -5.16
CA MET A 278 1.19 -10.76 -5.29
C MET A 278 1.93 -11.70 -6.24
N LEU A 279 1.64 -13.00 -6.19
CA LEU A 279 2.18 -14.00 -7.12
C LEU A 279 1.69 -13.78 -8.56
N PHE A 280 0.43 -13.40 -8.74
CA PHE A 280 -0.14 -13.05 -10.05
C PHE A 280 0.62 -11.86 -10.69
N GLN A 281 0.89 -10.80 -9.91
CA GLN A 281 1.67 -9.67 -10.39
C GLN A 281 3.11 -10.06 -10.73
N GLU A 282 3.74 -10.91 -9.91
CA GLU A 282 5.09 -11.43 -10.19
C GLU A 282 5.13 -12.27 -11.47
N ALA A 283 4.17 -13.16 -11.65
CA ALA A 283 4.03 -13.98 -12.85
C ALA A 283 3.81 -13.11 -14.10
N THR A 284 3.00 -12.05 -13.99
CA THR A 284 2.76 -11.07 -15.06
C THR A 284 4.06 -10.35 -15.45
N PHE A 285 4.85 -9.90 -14.48
CA PHE A 285 6.14 -9.27 -14.71
C PHE A 285 7.15 -10.21 -15.38
N LYS A 286 7.17 -11.48 -14.96
CA LYS A 286 8.06 -12.53 -15.52
C LYS A 286 7.54 -13.13 -16.83
N LYS A 287 6.28 -12.85 -17.20
CA LYS A 287 5.58 -13.42 -18.36
C LYS A 287 5.45 -14.95 -18.28
N GLU A 288 5.15 -15.47 -17.09
CA GLU A 288 4.94 -16.90 -16.85
C GLU A 288 3.45 -17.25 -17.03
N HIS A 289 3.06 -17.62 -18.26
CA HIS A 289 1.65 -17.74 -18.63
C HIS A 289 0.85 -18.74 -17.79
N ASP A 290 1.39 -19.94 -17.53
CA ASP A 290 0.71 -20.95 -16.69
C ASP A 290 0.44 -20.44 -15.27
N ALA A 291 1.41 -19.73 -14.69
CA ALA A 291 1.28 -19.15 -13.36
C ALA A 291 0.28 -17.98 -13.34
N ILE A 292 0.27 -17.14 -14.39
CA ILE A 292 -0.73 -16.06 -14.55
C ILE A 292 -2.14 -16.66 -14.57
N ILE A 293 -2.36 -17.73 -15.36
CA ILE A 293 -3.67 -18.39 -15.45
C ILE A 293 -4.05 -19.00 -14.10
N ALA A 294 -3.16 -19.77 -13.48
CA ALA A 294 -3.44 -20.44 -12.21
C ALA A 294 -3.80 -19.45 -11.09
N TYR A 295 -3.00 -18.39 -10.89
CA TYR A 295 -3.30 -17.39 -9.87
C TYR A 295 -4.48 -16.51 -10.24
N GLY A 296 -4.64 -16.15 -11.53
CA GLY A 296 -5.75 -15.35 -12.01
C GLY A 296 -7.11 -16.02 -11.77
N LEU A 297 -7.24 -17.30 -12.13
CA LEU A 297 -8.44 -18.10 -11.88
C LEU A 297 -8.75 -18.22 -10.38
N TYR A 298 -7.73 -18.49 -9.56
CA TYR A 298 -7.89 -18.56 -8.10
C TYR A 298 -8.45 -17.25 -7.50
N LEU A 299 -8.04 -16.09 -8.03
CA LEU A 299 -8.45 -14.78 -7.52
C LEU A 299 -9.91 -14.44 -7.84
N ILE A 300 -10.44 -14.93 -8.96
CA ILE A 300 -11.81 -14.64 -9.41
C ILE A 300 -12.82 -15.72 -8.99
N GLU A 301 -12.36 -16.94 -8.68
CA GLU A 301 -13.20 -18.03 -8.23
C GLU A 301 -14.02 -17.63 -7.00
N GLY A 302 -15.35 -17.80 -7.07
CA GLY A 302 -16.25 -17.43 -5.97
C GLY A 302 -16.18 -15.96 -5.56
N GLU A 303 -15.74 -15.08 -6.47
CA GLU A 303 -15.49 -13.65 -6.20
C GLU A 303 -14.47 -13.40 -5.08
N ARG A 304 -13.53 -14.32 -4.85
CA ARG A 304 -12.61 -14.32 -3.70
C ARG A 304 -11.90 -12.98 -3.48
N LEU A 305 -11.34 -12.40 -4.54
CA LEU A 305 -10.64 -11.11 -4.46
C LEU A 305 -11.60 -9.93 -4.19
N ASN A 306 -12.83 -9.98 -4.70
CA ASN A 306 -13.87 -8.98 -4.45
C ASN A 306 -14.40 -9.07 -3.00
N ASN A 307 -14.63 -10.29 -2.49
CA ASN A 307 -15.13 -10.52 -1.13
C ASN A 307 -14.18 -9.99 -0.05
N HIS A 308 -12.87 -9.97 -0.33
CA HIS A 308 -11.86 -9.44 0.58
C HIS A 308 -11.39 -8.04 0.21
N ALA A 309 -11.96 -7.40 -0.81
CA ALA A 309 -11.54 -6.10 -1.34
C ALA A 309 -11.35 -5.02 -0.27
N ILE A 310 -12.38 -4.81 0.54
CA ILE A 310 -12.41 -3.76 1.58
C ILE A 310 -11.36 -4.05 2.64
N GLU A 311 -11.34 -5.26 3.19
CA GLU A 311 -10.37 -5.68 4.21
C GLU A 311 -8.94 -5.58 3.68
N LEU A 312 -8.72 -5.99 2.44
CA LEU A 312 -7.40 -5.96 1.82
C LEU A 312 -6.91 -4.52 1.58
N VAL A 313 -7.78 -3.60 1.17
CA VAL A 313 -7.39 -2.19 1.01
C VAL A 313 -7.17 -1.49 2.34
N VAL A 314 -7.98 -1.80 3.36
CA VAL A 314 -7.81 -1.20 4.70
C VAL A 314 -6.51 -1.69 5.35
N GLU A 315 -6.19 -2.98 5.28
CA GLU A 315 -5.03 -3.55 5.98
C GLU A 315 -3.74 -3.57 5.13
N TYR A 316 -3.88 -3.55 3.80
CA TYR A 316 -2.79 -3.73 2.82
C TYR A 316 -2.85 -2.69 1.69
N GLN A 317 -3.15 -1.42 2.03
CA GLN A 317 -3.21 -0.30 1.08
C GLN A 317 -1.94 -0.15 0.20
N ASP A 318 -0.78 -0.59 0.68
CA ASP A 318 0.49 -0.57 -0.07
C ASP A 318 0.55 -1.63 -1.19
N VAL A 319 -0.44 -2.52 -1.29
CA VAL A 319 -0.48 -3.64 -2.26
C VAL A 319 -1.53 -3.43 -3.35
N LEU A 320 -2.70 -2.87 -3.02
CA LEU A 320 -3.83 -2.72 -3.94
C LEU A 320 -4.06 -1.25 -4.31
N SER A 321 -3.95 -0.90 -5.59
CA SER A 321 -4.26 0.44 -6.09
C SER A 321 -5.77 0.67 -6.31
N SER A 322 -6.26 1.79 -5.78
CA SER A 322 -7.57 2.48 -5.93
C SER A 322 -8.84 1.69 -6.30
N MET A 323 -9.87 1.81 -5.47
CA MET A 323 -11.16 1.12 -5.58
C MET A 323 -12.30 2.02 -6.03
N ASN A 324 -12.75 1.80 -7.26
CA ASN A 324 -14.12 1.39 -7.62
C ASN A 324 -14.05 0.79 -9.04
N PRO A 325 -14.56 -0.43 -9.30
CA PRO A 325 -14.58 -0.98 -10.65
C PRO A 325 -15.54 -0.22 -11.55
N GLN A 326 -15.31 -0.24 -12.86
CA GLN A 326 -16.13 0.41 -13.89
C GLN A 326 -16.75 -0.65 -14.82
N PRO A 327 -17.68 -1.49 -14.32
CA PRO A 327 -18.23 -2.62 -15.09
C PRO A 327 -18.96 -2.19 -16.36
N HIS A 328 -19.48 -0.95 -16.41
CA HIS A 328 -20.20 -0.44 -17.58
C HIS A 328 -19.29 -0.01 -18.73
N ALA A 329 -18.01 0.28 -18.45
CA ALA A 329 -17.11 0.85 -19.44
C ALA A 329 -16.22 -0.21 -20.10
N LEU A 330 -16.12 -0.15 -21.43
CA LEU A 330 -15.17 -0.88 -22.26
C LEU A 330 -13.90 -0.06 -22.50
N VAL A 331 -14.03 1.26 -22.70
CA VAL A 331 -12.89 2.17 -22.84
C VAL A 331 -12.51 2.71 -21.47
N LYS A 332 -11.46 2.14 -20.85
CA LYS A 332 -11.05 2.48 -19.49
C LYS A 332 -9.59 2.11 -19.21
N ASN A 333 -9.04 2.65 -18.12
CA ASN A 333 -7.73 2.26 -17.63
C ASN A 333 -7.83 0.99 -16.77
N TYR A 334 -7.72 -0.18 -17.39
CA TYR A 334 -7.79 -1.46 -16.67
C TYR A 334 -6.70 -1.66 -15.60
N LYS A 335 -5.60 -0.87 -15.61
CA LYS A 335 -4.60 -0.90 -14.51
C LYS A 335 -5.03 -0.08 -13.30
N ALA A 336 -5.99 0.83 -13.45
CA ALA A 336 -6.44 1.70 -12.36
C ALA A 336 -7.20 0.93 -11.27
N ASN A 337 -7.82 -0.20 -11.61
CA ASN A 337 -8.53 -1.07 -10.70
C ASN A 337 -7.90 -2.48 -10.71
N TYR A 338 -7.59 -3.02 -9.54
CA TYR A 338 -6.90 -4.31 -9.44
C TYR A 338 -7.73 -5.50 -9.95
N LEU A 339 -9.06 -5.51 -9.80
CA LEU A 339 -9.93 -6.60 -10.31
C LEU A 339 -9.98 -6.56 -11.84
N GLU A 340 -10.22 -5.38 -12.41
CA GLU A 340 -10.22 -5.20 -13.87
C GLU A 340 -8.86 -5.53 -14.47
N HIS A 341 -7.78 -5.24 -13.74
CA HIS A 341 -6.44 -5.60 -14.17
C HIS A 341 -6.24 -7.13 -14.21
N VAL A 342 -6.76 -7.85 -13.21
CA VAL A 342 -6.72 -9.32 -13.19
C VAL A 342 -7.43 -9.89 -14.42
N PHE A 343 -8.66 -9.45 -14.70
CA PHE A 343 -9.40 -9.89 -15.88
C PHE A 343 -8.69 -9.54 -17.19
N PHE A 344 -8.20 -8.31 -17.33
CA PHE A 344 -7.48 -7.86 -18.51
C PHE A 344 -6.27 -8.77 -18.84
N VAL A 345 -5.43 -9.04 -17.84
CA VAL A 345 -4.23 -9.87 -18.00
C VAL A 345 -4.59 -11.35 -18.21
N LEU A 346 -5.62 -11.86 -17.51
CA LEU A 346 -6.06 -13.24 -17.64
C LEU A 346 -6.60 -13.52 -19.05
N ILE A 347 -7.48 -12.66 -19.59
CA ILE A 347 -7.99 -12.78 -20.95
C ILE A 347 -6.87 -12.71 -21.99
N ASP A 348 -5.93 -11.76 -21.84
CA ASP A 348 -4.78 -11.66 -22.74
C ASP A 348 -3.90 -12.90 -22.72
N THR A 349 -3.71 -13.50 -21.55
CA THR A 349 -2.88 -14.71 -21.39
C THR A 349 -3.58 -15.95 -21.96
N LEU A 350 -4.88 -16.14 -21.69
CA LEU A 350 -5.65 -17.25 -22.24
C LEU A 350 -5.68 -17.23 -23.78
N VAL A 351 -5.84 -16.05 -24.39
CA VAL A 351 -5.79 -15.90 -25.85
C VAL A 351 -4.41 -16.24 -26.42
N LYS A 352 -3.32 -15.86 -25.74
CA LYS A 352 -1.95 -16.21 -26.16
C LYS A 352 -1.69 -17.71 -26.09
N GLU A 353 -2.24 -18.37 -25.08
CA GLU A 353 -2.13 -19.82 -24.88
C GLU A 353 -3.21 -20.63 -25.64
N ASN A 354 -3.96 -19.98 -26.55
CA ASN A 354 -5.04 -20.59 -27.33
C ASN A 354 -6.16 -21.27 -26.50
N GLN A 355 -6.34 -20.86 -25.24
CA GLN A 355 -7.37 -21.37 -24.33
C GLN A 355 -8.69 -20.61 -24.49
N PHE A 356 -9.25 -20.61 -25.70
CA PHE A 356 -10.43 -19.81 -26.07
C PHE A 356 -11.71 -20.22 -25.35
N HIS A 357 -11.90 -21.53 -25.12
CA HIS A 357 -13.04 -22.06 -24.37
C HIS A 357 -13.12 -21.45 -22.96
N PHE A 358 -12.01 -21.44 -22.22
CA PHE A 358 -11.96 -20.80 -20.90
C PHE A 358 -12.16 -19.28 -21.00
N ALA A 359 -11.61 -18.65 -22.04
CA ALA A 359 -11.76 -17.22 -22.23
C ALA A 359 -13.23 -16.83 -22.47
N ILE A 360 -13.99 -17.56 -23.28
CA ILE A 360 -15.43 -17.27 -23.50
C ILE A 360 -16.28 -17.54 -22.26
N GLU A 361 -15.95 -18.57 -21.47
CA GLU A 361 -16.60 -18.80 -20.18
C GLU A 361 -16.40 -17.60 -19.25
N LEU A 362 -15.20 -17.01 -19.20
CA LEU A 362 -14.96 -15.80 -18.42
C LEU A 362 -15.81 -14.61 -18.89
N LEU A 363 -15.91 -14.38 -20.20
CA LEU A 363 -16.74 -13.28 -20.74
C LEU A 363 -18.24 -13.49 -20.43
N ARG A 364 -18.69 -14.75 -20.33
CA ARG A 364 -20.09 -15.09 -20.02
C ARG A 364 -20.41 -15.07 -18.52
N ASN A 365 -19.42 -15.35 -17.67
CA ASN A 365 -19.65 -15.52 -16.23
C ASN A 365 -19.26 -14.29 -15.40
N HIS A 366 -18.47 -13.36 -15.95
CA HIS A 366 -17.98 -12.19 -15.21
C HIS A 366 -18.14 -10.89 -15.99
N GLU A 367 -18.95 -9.97 -15.48
CA GLU A 367 -19.19 -8.64 -16.08
C GLU A 367 -17.87 -7.85 -16.26
N LEU A 368 -16.96 -7.94 -15.28
CA LEU A 368 -15.66 -7.26 -15.29
C LEU A 368 -14.65 -7.84 -16.32
N ALA A 369 -14.93 -9.01 -16.90
CA ALA A 369 -14.11 -9.56 -17.97
C ALA A 369 -14.28 -8.82 -19.31
N THR A 370 -15.35 -8.03 -19.45
CA THR A 370 -15.62 -7.16 -20.59
C THR A 370 -16.22 -5.82 -20.11
N CYS A 371 -17.42 -5.49 -20.58
CA CYS A 371 -18.30 -4.48 -20.04
C CYS A 371 -19.73 -5.04 -19.98
N LYS A 372 -20.60 -4.41 -19.19
CA LYS A 372 -22.01 -4.81 -19.01
C LYS A 372 -22.73 -5.12 -20.30
N VAL A 373 -22.58 -4.24 -21.30
CA VAL A 373 -23.28 -4.40 -22.58
C VAL A 373 -22.85 -5.66 -23.31
N LEU A 374 -21.55 -5.97 -23.35
CA LEU A 374 -21.06 -7.19 -24.01
C LEU A 374 -21.43 -8.44 -23.21
N PHE A 375 -21.34 -8.37 -21.88
CA PHE A 375 -21.76 -9.44 -20.97
C PHE A 375 -23.24 -9.81 -21.17
N ASP A 376 -24.13 -8.81 -21.18
CA ASP A 376 -25.57 -9.00 -21.39
C ASP A 376 -25.85 -9.60 -22.78
N LEU A 377 -25.17 -9.09 -23.83
CA LEU A 377 -25.35 -9.57 -25.20
C LEU A 377 -24.88 -11.02 -25.41
N LEU A 378 -23.84 -11.47 -24.71
CA LEU A 378 -23.35 -12.85 -24.77
C LEU A 378 -24.33 -13.86 -24.17
N GLN A 379 -25.31 -13.40 -23.39
CA GLN A 379 -26.34 -14.21 -22.74
C GLN A 379 -27.74 -13.97 -23.30
N SER A 380 -27.91 -12.89 -24.09
CA SER A 380 -29.24 -12.44 -24.53
C SER A 380 -29.77 -13.28 -25.69
N PRO A 381 -31.00 -13.83 -25.58
CA PRO A 381 -31.66 -14.48 -26.72
C PRO A 381 -32.09 -13.48 -27.80
N ASN A 382 -32.05 -12.18 -27.52
CA ASN A 382 -32.42 -11.09 -28.44
C ASN A 382 -31.21 -10.20 -28.80
N ALA A 383 -29.98 -10.75 -28.73
CA ALA A 383 -28.74 -9.98 -28.89
C ALA A 383 -28.70 -9.09 -30.15
N GLU A 384 -29.25 -9.56 -31.28
CA GLU A 384 -29.29 -8.82 -32.54
C GLU A 384 -29.96 -7.45 -32.44
N GLN A 385 -31.06 -7.34 -31.68
CA GLN A 385 -31.83 -6.10 -31.55
C GLN A 385 -31.09 -5.07 -30.68
N GLU A 386 -30.16 -5.54 -29.85
CA GLU A 386 -29.48 -4.73 -28.85
C GLU A 386 -28.02 -4.38 -29.21
N LEU A 387 -27.54 -4.82 -30.38
CA LEU A 387 -26.17 -4.56 -30.88
C LEU A 387 -25.80 -3.07 -30.94
N HIS A 388 -26.77 -2.18 -31.11
CA HIS A 388 -26.56 -0.73 -31.12
C HIS A 388 -26.05 -0.21 -29.76
N LYS A 389 -26.35 -0.90 -28.65
CA LYS A 389 -25.91 -0.52 -27.30
C LYS A 389 -24.39 -0.54 -27.15
N ILE A 390 -23.67 -1.39 -27.90
CA ILE A 390 -22.19 -1.46 -27.84
C ILE A 390 -21.59 -0.13 -28.28
N GLU A 391 -22.11 0.42 -29.38
CA GLU A 391 -21.60 1.69 -29.93
C GLU A 391 -21.96 2.87 -29.03
N ALA A 392 -23.18 2.89 -28.49
CA ALA A 392 -23.60 3.90 -27.52
C ALA A 392 -22.72 3.90 -26.26
N SER A 393 -22.41 2.71 -25.71
CA SER A 393 -21.55 2.56 -24.53
C SER A 393 -20.13 3.06 -24.81
N VAL A 394 -19.52 2.68 -25.94
CA VAL A 394 -18.17 3.15 -26.30
C VAL A 394 -18.11 4.68 -26.45
N GLN A 395 -19.15 5.29 -27.01
CA GLN A 395 -19.23 6.74 -27.13
C GLN A 395 -19.36 7.43 -25.76
N GLN A 396 -20.15 6.86 -24.84
CA GLN A 396 -20.30 7.34 -23.47
C GLN A 396 -19.00 7.20 -22.68
N ASP A 397 -18.29 6.08 -22.81
CA ASP A 397 -17.01 5.84 -22.15
C ASP A 397 -15.98 6.89 -22.58
N ILE A 398 -15.86 7.14 -23.89
CA ILE A 398 -14.95 8.16 -24.43
C ILE A 398 -15.32 9.55 -23.89
N ALA A 399 -16.62 9.89 -23.85
CA ALA A 399 -17.07 11.18 -23.32
C ALA A 399 -16.73 11.36 -21.83
N MET A 400 -16.94 10.32 -21.03
CA MET A 400 -16.55 10.32 -19.62
C MET A 400 -15.04 10.44 -19.42
N LEU A 401 -14.22 9.84 -20.29
CA LEU A 401 -12.76 9.92 -20.21
C LEU A 401 -12.21 11.29 -20.62
N VAL A 402 -12.77 11.91 -21.66
CA VAL A 402 -12.26 13.16 -22.23
C VAL A 402 -12.78 14.38 -21.45
N ASP A 403 -14.08 14.42 -21.18
CA ASP A 403 -14.75 15.61 -20.63
C ASP A 403 -15.36 15.38 -19.24
N GLY A 404 -15.29 14.16 -18.69
CA GLY A 404 -15.90 13.82 -17.41
C GLY A 404 -17.43 13.83 -17.42
N SER A 405 -18.06 13.87 -18.60
CA SER A 405 -19.51 14.02 -18.77
C SER A 405 -19.99 13.43 -20.09
N THR A 406 -21.20 12.85 -20.10
CA THR A 406 -21.86 12.34 -21.32
C THR A 406 -22.64 13.43 -22.08
N GLN A 407 -22.51 14.70 -21.71
CA GLN A 407 -23.25 15.79 -22.37
C GLN A 407 -22.62 16.26 -23.68
N LEU A 408 -21.31 16.09 -23.85
CA LEU A 408 -20.52 16.62 -24.98
C LEU A 408 -19.95 15.50 -25.88
N ILE A 409 -20.71 14.42 -26.06
CA ILE A 409 -20.22 13.21 -26.75
C ILE A 409 -19.56 13.51 -28.10
N ARG A 410 -20.12 14.44 -28.89
CA ARG A 410 -19.60 14.74 -30.23
C ARG A 410 -18.23 15.39 -30.18
N GLU A 411 -18.05 16.37 -29.29
CA GLU A 411 -16.80 17.05 -29.05
C GLU A 411 -15.77 16.09 -28.45
N SER A 412 -16.16 15.29 -27.45
CA SER A 412 -15.29 14.28 -26.84
C SER A 412 -14.77 13.27 -27.86
N LEU A 413 -15.64 12.80 -28.76
CA LEU A 413 -15.26 11.85 -29.82
C LEU A 413 -14.26 12.47 -30.80
N LYS A 414 -14.42 13.75 -31.14
CA LYS A 414 -13.47 14.46 -32.01
C LYS A 414 -12.11 14.56 -31.33
N THR A 415 -12.07 15.03 -30.09
CA THR A 415 -10.86 15.13 -29.28
C THR A 415 -10.18 13.77 -29.14
N TRP A 416 -10.95 12.71 -28.85
CA TRP A 416 -10.42 11.36 -28.80
C TRP A 416 -9.78 10.96 -30.12
N GLN A 417 -10.48 11.09 -31.25
CA GLN A 417 -9.96 10.70 -32.57
C GLN A 417 -8.69 11.46 -32.97
N GLU A 418 -8.57 12.74 -32.58
CA GLU A 418 -7.41 13.58 -32.88
C GLU A 418 -6.20 13.22 -32.00
N HIS A 419 -6.41 12.86 -30.73
CA HIS A 419 -5.34 12.84 -29.73
C HIS A 419 -5.03 11.47 -29.12
N TYR A 420 -5.87 10.43 -29.29
CA TYR A 420 -5.71 9.17 -28.55
C TYR A 420 -4.45 8.34 -28.90
N LEU A 421 -3.79 8.65 -30.03
CA LEU A 421 -2.56 8.00 -30.48
C LEU A 421 -1.30 8.86 -30.28
N GLU A 422 -1.42 10.03 -29.65
CA GLU A 422 -0.27 10.88 -29.37
C GLU A 422 0.67 10.20 -28.37
N ARG A 423 1.97 10.13 -28.70
CA ARG A 423 2.97 9.35 -27.92
C ARG A 423 3.05 9.77 -26.45
N ASP A 424 2.85 11.05 -26.16
CA ASP A 424 2.89 11.63 -24.81
C ASP A 424 1.50 12.16 -24.39
N GLY A 425 0.44 11.73 -25.09
CA GLY A 425 -0.94 12.14 -24.82
C GLY A 425 -1.51 11.48 -23.57
N SER A 426 -2.50 12.11 -22.95
CA SER A 426 -3.19 11.60 -21.74
C SER A 426 -3.92 10.27 -21.96
N TYR A 427 -4.25 9.94 -23.21
CA TYR A 427 -5.10 8.80 -23.55
C TYR A 427 -4.35 7.57 -24.06
N ILE A 428 -3.06 7.68 -24.42
CA ILE A 428 -2.35 6.61 -25.15
C ILE A 428 -2.36 5.27 -24.40
N GLN A 429 -2.15 5.29 -23.08
CA GLN A 429 -2.16 4.06 -22.28
C GLN A 429 -3.54 3.40 -22.25
N ILE A 430 -4.60 4.21 -22.18
CA ILE A 430 -5.99 3.73 -22.19
C ILE A 430 -6.31 3.16 -23.58
N ALA A 431 -5.92 3.86 -24.63
CA ALA A 431 -6.08 3.42 -26.02
C ALA A 431 -5.39 2.08 -26.27
N GLU A 432 -4.14 1.93 -25.86
CA GLU A 432 -3.36 0.69 -26.02
C GLU A 432 -4.02 -0.49 -25.31
N MET A 433 -4.37 -0.32 -24.03
CA MET A 433 -5.01 -1.37 -23.24
C MET A 433 -6.38 -1.75 -23.81
N THR A 434 -7.23 -0.76 -24.11
CA THR A 434 -8.56 -0.98 -24.69
C THR A 434 -8.45 -1.70 -26.03
N SER A 435 -7.53 -1.27 -26.89
CA SER A 435 -7.33 -1.87 -28.21
C SER A 435 -6.87 -3.34 -28.11
N ILE A 436 -5.94 -3.66 -27.20
CA ILE A 436 -5.52 -5.04 -26.93
C ILE A 436 -6.70 -5.88 -26.43
N HIS A 437 -7.43 -5.37 -25.44
CA HIS A 437 -8.55 -6.09 -24.84
C HIS A 437 -9.65 -6.39 -25.85
N VAL A 438 -10.08 -5.40 -26.63
CA VAL A 438 -11.08 -5.57 -27.69
C VAL A 438 -10.58 -6.52 -28.77
N CYS A 439 -9.32 -6.44 -29.19
CA CYS A 439 -8.75 -7.42 -30.12
C CYS A 439 -8.78 -8.85 -29.56
N ASN A 440 -8.54 -9.04 -28.26
CA ASN A 440 -8.61 -10.35 -27.63
C ASN A 440 -10.05 -10.86 -27.56
N ILE A 441 -11.03 -10.00 -27.23
CA ILE A 441 -12.46 -10.35 -27.33
C ILE A 441 -12.82 -10.77 -28.75
N LEU A 442 -12.40 -10.00 -29.78
CA LEU A 442 -12.67 -10.34 -31.18
C LEU A 442 -12.08 -11.71 -31.57
N LYS A 443 -10.88 -12.06 -31.10
CA LYS A 443 -10.30 -13.40 -31.34
C LYS A 443 -11.11 -14.50 -30.69
N ILE A 444 -11.60 -14.28 -29.47
CA ILE A 444 -12.45 -15.23 -28.74
C ILE A 444 -13.77 -15.41 -29.50
N LEU A 445 -14.46 -14.33 -29.85
CA LEU A 445 -15.72 -14.38 -30.60
C LEU A 445 -15.56 -15.07 -31.95
N PHE A 446 -14.46 -14.82 -32.67
CA PHE A 446 -14.17 -15.48 -33.94
C PHE A 446 -13.93 -16.98 -33.77
N HIS A 447 -13.24 -17.38 -32.70
CA HIS A 447 -12.98 -18.80 -32.44
C HIS A 447 -14.27 -19.56 -32.05
N GLU A 448 -15.12 -18.93 -31.25
CA GLU A 448 -16.37 -19.48 -30.71
C GLU A 448 -17.59 -19.21 -31.61
N GLU A 449 -17.34 -18.80 -32.87
CA GLU A 449 -18.34 -18.63 -33.93
C GLU A 449 -19.51 -17.70 -33.52
N GLN A 450 -19.19 -16.63 -32.79
CA GLN A 450 -20.13 -15.57 -32.39
C GLN A 450 -20.19 -14.46 -33.46
N ASP A 451 -20.49 -14.83 -34.69
CA ASP A 451 -20.27 -14.00 -35.90
C ASP A 451 -20.94 -12.62 -35.84
N ILE A 452 -22.18 -12.56 -35.38
CA ILE A 452 -22.95 -11.31 -35.33
C ILE A 452 -22.31 -10.30 -34.36
N LEU A 453 -21.95 -10.76 -33.16
CA LEU A 453 -21.32 -9.93 -32.15
C LEU A 453 -19.90 -9.52 -32.59
N LEU A 454 -19.19 -10.45 -33.24
CA LEU A 454 -17.87 -10.21 -33.84
C LEU A 454 -17.94 -9.07 -34.86
N GLU A 455 -18.86 -9.12 -35.83
CA GLU A 455 -19.00 -8.12 -36.88
C GLU A 455 -19.29 -6.73 -36.29
N LYS A 456 -20.24 -6.65 -35.35
CA LYS A 456 -20.58 -5.37 -34.72
C LYS A 456 -19.42 -4.81 -33.93
N LEU A 457 -18.76 -5.62 -33.10
CA LEU A 457 -17.62 -5.17 -32.30
C LEU A 457 -16.43 -4.78 -33.18
N LEU A 458 -16.18 -5.50 -34.28
CA LEU A 458 -15.10 -5.17 -35.23
C LEU A 458 -15.35 -3.83 -35.93
N SER A 459 -16.61 -3.54 -36.28
CA SER A 459 -17.02 -2.25 -36.85
C SER A 459 -16.72 -1.10 -35.87
N ILE A 460 -17.11 -1.25 -34.61
CA ILE A 460 -16.85 -0.26 -33.55
C ILE A 460 -15.36 -0.09 -33.30
N TYR A 461 -14.61 -1.19 -33.23
CA TYR A 461 -13.16 -1.18 -33.07
C TYR A 461 -12.47 -0.36 -34.16
N LYS A 462 -12.81 -0.61 -35.44
CA LYS A 462 -12.27 0.14 -36.58
C LYS A 462 -12.63 1.62 -36.55
N LYS A 463 -13.80 1.97 -36.01
CA LYS A 463 -14.32 3.34 -35.98
C LYS A 463 -13.71 4.19 -34.87
N TYR A 464 -13.44 3.62 -33.70
CA TYR A 464 -13.08 4.40 -32.50
C TYR A 464 -11.75 3.99 -31.83
N LEU A 465 -11.27 2.76 -31.99
CA LEU A 465 -10.26 2.16 -31.10
C LEU A 465 -9.04 1.57 -31.85
N VAL A 466 -8.89 1.91 -33.12
CA VAL A 466 -7.96 1.23 -34.01
C VAL A 466 -6.51 1.60 -33.68
N ILE A 467 -5.71 0.56 -33.41
CA ILE A 467 -4.25 0.69 -33.37
C ILE A 467 -3.70 -0.21 -34.48
N PRO A 468 -3.02 0.34 -35.51
CA PRO A 468 -2.62 -0.43 -36.69
C PRO A 468 -1.87 -1.73 -36.36
N GLN A 469 -0.98 -1.69 -35.37
CA GLN A 469 -0.21 -2.86 -34.94
C GLN A 469 -1.11 -3.96 -34.34
N HIS A 470 -2.13 -3.60 -33.57
CA HIS A 470 -3.05 -4.55 -32.96
C HIS A 470 -4.01 -5.14 -34.00
N LEU A 471 -4.54 -4.31 -34.91
CA LEU A 471 -5.36 -4.76 -36.02
C LEU A 471 -4.62 -5.76 -36.92
N ASN A 472 -3.34 -5.50 -37.23
CA ASN A 472 -2.54 -6.43 -38.03
C ASN A 472 -2.35 -7.78 -37.33
N LYS A 473 -2.12 -7.80 -36.01
CA LYS A 473 -2.07 -9.06 -35.23
C LYS A 473 -3.41 -9.81 -35.25
N LEU A 474 -4.54 -9.09 -35.19
CA LEU A 474 -5.87 -9.69 -35.32
C LEU A 474 -6.08 -10.31 -36.71
N ARG A 475 -5.69 -9.62 -37.78
CA ARG A 475 -5.77 -10.14 -39.16
C ARG A 475 -4.95 -11.41 -39.33
N GLN A 476 -3.70 -11.40 -38.88
CA GLN A 476 -2.81 -12.58 -38.93
C GLN A 476 -3.42 -13.77 -38.19
N PHE A 477 -4.02 -13.54 -37.03
CA PHE A 477 -4.72 -14.60 -36.28
C PHE A 477 -5.89 -15.19 -37.09
N ILE A 478 -6.74 -14.35 -37.67
CA ILE A 478 -7.89 -14.78 -38.48
C ILE A 478 -7.40 -15.58 -39.70
N GLU A 479 -6.43 -15.04 -40.45
CA GLU A 479 -5.84 -15.69 -41.62
C GLU A 479 -5.28 -17.09 -41.29
N GLN A 480 -4.53 -17.21 -40.19
CA GLN A 480 -3.99 -18.49 -39.73
C GLN A 480 -5.10 -19.51 -39.39
N ARG A 481 -6.18 -19.07 -38.74
CA ARG A 481 -7.27 -19.95 -38.32
C ARG A 481 -8.15 -20.38 -39.49
N VAL A 482 -8.38 -19.52 -40.47
CA VAL A 482 -9.08 -19.88 -41.71
C VAL A 482 -8.27 -20.88 -42.52
N ALA A 483 -6.95 -20.69 -42.63
CA ALA A 483 -6.06 -21.61 -43.35
C ALA A 483 -5.96 -23.01 -42.72
N VAL A 484 -6.22 -23.16 -41.41
CA VAL A 484 -6.25 -24.47 -40.71
C VAL A 484 -7.62 -25.16 -40.81
N LYS A 485 -8.70 -24.41 -41.08
CA LYS A 485 -10.05 -24.95 -41.31
C LYS A 485 -10.28 -25.41 -42.77
N MET A 486 -9.42 -25.00 -43.71
CA MET A 486 -9.38 -25.49 -45.11
C MET A 486 -8.43 -26.67 -45.22
#